data_AF-A0A7Y0MFA5-F1
#
_entry.id   AF-A0A7Y0MFA5-F1
#
_cell.length_a   1.000
_cell.length_b   1.000
_cell.length_c   1.000
_cell.angle_alpha   90.00
_cell.angle_beta   90.00
_cell.angle_gamma   90.00
#
_symmetry.space_group_name_H-M   'P 1'
#
loop_
_entity.id
_entity.type
_entity.pdbx_description
1 polymer ?
#
loop_
_entity_poly.entity_id
_entity_poly.type
_entity_poly.pdbx_seq_one_letter_code
_entity_poly.pdbx_strand_id
1 'polypeptide(L)'
;MGGLQSENSRNQVSELWFTSSDGQRFECHMRPIKSFNSRWQATGRLPINVVSLEAKTWTAFAVVGGKTKRITFRAPGGDTLPKTPAVSPDDGTIWSCRAQPGALLLIGEPAPEQLYVDRLTVHMGSIVCHIRASATVSDGEAGLVLRKRKAKAEVRIPLQITDGRGEARIKGENILASDVAAQAGETVVWDVLMEHSARDPYRVRLGLTDIEDPRGVFKYAAVPFHSGSRRRFLRPYWTLDGYLSLEIKGGRHTDVQPEGTGS
;
A
#
# COMPACT_ATOMS: atom_id res chain seq x y z
N MET A 1 -9.00 48.14 43.75
CA MET A 1 -9.74 47.17 42.92
C MET A 1 -8.85 45.97 42.64
N GLY A 2 -8.88 44.97 43.52
CA GLY A 2 -8.15 43.72 43.34
C GLY A 2 -9.03 42.75 42.54
N GLY A 3 -8.61 42.42 41.32
CA GLY A 3 -9.29 41.42 40.52
C GLY A 3 -9.16 40.04 41.17
N LEU A 4 -10.30 39.41 41.46
CA LEU A 4 -10.40 38.00 41.81
C LEU A 4 -9.78 37.18 40.67
N GLN A 5 -8.52 36.77 40.82
CA GLN A 5 -7.98 35.64 40.06
C GLN A 5 -8.79 34.42 40.48
N SER A 6 -9.60 33.92 39.55
CA SER A 6 -10.29 32.64 39.67
C SER A 6 -9.34 31.57 40.22
N GLU A 7 -9.69 30.98 41.36
CA GLU A 7 -8.94 29.88 42.01
C GLU A 7 -8.77 28.65 41.09
N ASN A 8 -9.49 28.59 39.96
CA ASN A 8 -9.33 27.55 38.95
C ASN A 8 -8.07 27.70 38.07
N SER A 9 -7.30 28.78 38.20
CA SER A 9 -6.09 29.02 37.39
C SER A 9 -4.92 28.09 37.71
N ARG A 10 -4.86 27.50 38.91
CA ARG A 10 -3.71 26.66 39.35
C ARG A 10 -3.52 25.38 38.54
N ASN A 11 -4.59 24.88 37.91
CA ASN A 11 -4.57 23.67 37.08
C ASN A 11 -4.79 23.98 35.59
N GLN A 12 -4.81 25.24 35.20
CA GLN A 12 -4.95 25.62 33.81
C GLN A 12 -3.64 25.32 33.07
N VAL A 13 -3.76 24.55 31.99
CA VAL A 13 -2.69 24.34 31.03
C VAL A 13 -2.74 25.49 30.03
N SER A 14 -1.68 26.31 29.97
CA SER A 14 -1.60 27.44 29.03
C SER A 14 -0.81 27.10 27.76
N GLU A 15 0.13 26.17 27.86
CA GLU A 15 1.01 25.76 26.77
C GLU A 15 1.27 24.26 26.83
N LEU A 16 1.45 23.64 25.67
CA LEU A 16 1.89 22.25 25.51
C LEU A 16 2.86 22.18 24.33
N TRP A 17 4.01 21.54 24.53
CA TRP A 17 4.98 21.26 23.48
C TRP A 17 5.66 19.92 23.70
N PHE A 18 6.36 19.49 22.67
CA PHE A 18 7.19 18.30 22.69
C PHE A 18 8.62 18.68 22.37
N THR A 19 9.57 18.01 23.03
CA THR A 19 10.99 18.14 22.74
C THR A 19 11.58 16.76 22.46
N SER A 20 12.35 16.63 21.38
CA SER A 20 13.08 15.41 21.05
C SER A 20 14.41 15.30 21.80
N SER A 21 15.03 14.12 21.73
CA SER A 21 16.35 13.86 22.31
C SER A 21 17.48 14.72 21.73
N ASP A 22 17.37 15.21 20.50
CA ASP A 22 18.34 16.09 19.83
C ASP A 22 17.98 17.58 19.96
N GLY A 23 17.01 17.93 20.82
CA GLY A 23 16.70 19.32 21.16
C GLY A 23 15.73 20.04 20.21
N GLN A 24 15.18 19.36 19.21
CA GLN A 24 14.10 19.93 18.41
C GLN A 24 12.82 20.05 19.24
N ARG A 25 12.02 21.08 18.94
CA ARG A 25 10.78 21.37 19.66
C ARG A 25 9.65 21.65 18.68
N PHE A 26 8.46 21.13 18.97
CA PHE A 26 7.24 21.58 18.31
C PHE A 26 6.14 21.89 19.31
N GLU A 27 5.41 22.96 19.04
CA GLU A 27 4.35 23.46 19.91
C GLU A 27 2.99 22.91 19.47
N CYS A 28 2.10 22.74 20.43
CA CYS A 28 0.75 22.30 20.18
C CYS A 28 -0.23 23.46 20.33
N HIS A 29 -1.12 23.59 19.35
CA HIS A 29 -2.24 24.50 19.45
C HIS A 29 -3.34 23.87 20.31
N MET A 30 -3.67 24.51 21.44
CA MET A 30 -4.70 24.05 22.37
C MET A 30 -6.07 24.65 22.04
N ARG A 31 -7.14 23.87 22.16
CA ARG A 31 -8.54 24.29 21.99
C ARG A 31 -9.41 23.69 23.10
N PRO A 32 -10.30 24.46 23.75
CA PRO A 32 -11.22 23.93 24.74
C PRO A 32 -12.26 23.02 24.08
N ILE A 33 -12.59 21.90 24.73
CA ILE A 33 -13.67 21.01 24.29
C ILE A 33 -14.96 21.48 24.94
N LYS A 34 -15.86 22.07 24.15
CA LYS A 34 -17.08 22.75 24.64
C LYS A 34 -18.03 21.86 25.48
N SER A 35 -17.91 20.53 25.41
CA SER A 35 -18.83 19.58 26.05
C SER A 35 -18.41 19.13 27.44
N PHE A 36 -17.18 19.41 27.90
CA PHE A 36 -16.72 18.99 29.23
C PHE A 36 -15.88 20.09 29.86
N ASN A 37 -16.39 20.68 30.94
CA ASN A 37 -15.61 21.61 31.76
C ASN A 37 -14.26 20.96 32.10
N SER A 38 -13.17 21.68 31.86
CA SER A 38 -11.75 21.28 32.07
C SER A 38 -11.09 20.39 31.01
N ARG A 39 -11.76 19.97 29.92
CA ARG A 39 -11.10 19.21 28.85
C ARG A 39 -10.66 20.10 27.70
N TRP A 40 -9.48 19.82 27.17
CA TRP A 40 -8.88 20.50 26.03
C TRP A 40 -8.39 19.47 25.02
N GLN A 41 -8.39 19.86 23.75
CA GLN A 41 -7.76 19.15 22.65
C GLN A 41 -6.52 19.93 22.22
N ALA A 42 -5.42 19.24 21.97
CA ALA A 42 -4.20 19.84 21.44
C ALA A 42 -3.86 19.23 20.09
N THR A 43 -3.43 20.08 19.15
CA THR A 43 -2.98 19.66 17.83
C THR A 43 -1.59 20.21 17.57
N GLY A 44 -0.60 19.33 17.41
CA GLY A 44 0.74 19.70 16.98
C GLY A 44 0.92 19.45 15.49
N ARG A 45 1.73 20.27 14.82
CA ARG A 45 2.23 20.00 13.47
C ARG A 45 3.73 19.82 13.56
N LEU A 46 4.20 18.64 13.20
CA LEU A 46 5.62 18.33 13.17
C LEU A 46 6.04 18.28 11.69
N PRO A 47 6.95 19.15 11.24
CA PRO A 47 7.46 19.11 9.88
C PRO A 47 8.16 17.76 9.60
N ILE A 48 7.90 17.16 8.44
CA ILE A 48 8.46 15.83 8.10
C ILE A 48 10.00 15.88 8.07
N ASN A 49 10.59 16.97 7.60
CA ASN A 49 12.05 17.15 7.56
C ASN A 49 12.73 17.20 8.94
N VAL A 50 11.97 17.43 10.01
CA VAL A 50 12.44 17.45 11.40
C VAL A 50 12.46 16.03 11.97
N VAL A 51 11.66 15.13 11.40
CA VAL A 51 11.62 13.73 11.81
C VAL A 51 12.53 12.91 10.92
N SER A 52 13.60 12.38 11.51
CA SER A 52 14.54 11.48 10.83
C SER A 52 13.95 10.07 10.68
N LEU A 53 14.38 9.32 9.66
CA LEU A 53 14.07 7.87 9.49
C LEU A 53 14.42 7.00 10.71
N GLU A 54 15.12 7.56 11.70
CA GLU A 54 15.37 6.90 12.97
C GLU A 54 14.24 7.13 13.98
N ALA A 55 13.95 6.10 14.77
CA ALA A 55 12.98 6.19 15.85
C ALA A 55 13.37 7.29 16.84
N LYS A 56 12.49 8.27 17.02
CA LYS A 56 12.76 9.48 17.81
C LYS A 56 11.79 9.61 18.96
N THR A 57 12.35 9.78 20.15
CA THR A 57 11.57 9.94 21.38
C THR A 57 11.31 11.42 21.65
N TRP A 58 10.03 11.76 21.82
CA TRP A 58 9.53 13.10 22.07
C TRP A 58 8.92 13.18 23.47
N THR A 59 9.54 13.97 24.34
CA THR A 59 9.04 14.20 25.70
C THR A 59 8.08 15.38 25.70
N ALA A 60 6.93 15.23 26.36
CA ALA A 60 5.94 16.27 26.44
C ALA A 60 6.10 17.14 27.68
N PHE A 61 5.89 18.43 27.49
CA PHE A 61 5.96 19.45 28.53
C PHE A 61 4.78 20.40 28.40
N ALA A 62 4.34 20.93 29.52
CA ALA A 62 3.27 21.91 29.56
C ALA A 62 3.53 22.97 30.63
N VAL A 63 3.01 24.17 30.43
CA VAL A 63 2.93 25.18 31.49
C VAL A 63 1.60 25.00 32.23
N VAL A 64 1.69 24.68 33.52
CA VAL A 64 0.53 24.47 34.42
C VAL A 64 0.64 25.41 35.60
N GLY A 65 -0.29 26.34 35.74
CA GLY A 65 -0.26 27.35 36.81
C GLY A 65 1.04 28.15 36.84
N GLY A 66 1.58 28.49 35.66
CA GLY A 66 2.82 29.26 35.51
C GLY A 66 4.12 28.46 35.69
N LYS A 67 4.05 27.14 35.90
CA LYS A 67 5.24 26.28 36.02
C LYS A 67 5.30 25.27 34.89
N THR A 68 6.47 25.13 34.28
CA THR A 68 6.75 24.06 33.33
C THR A 68 6.78 22.71 34.04
N LYS A 69 6.00 21.74 33.54
CA LYS A 69 5.94 20.38 34.04
C LYS A 69 6.09 19.40 32.90
N ARG A 70 6.78 18.29 33.15
CA ARG A 70 6.77 17.13 32.26
C ARG A 70 5.41 16.44 32.33
N ILE A 71 4.85 16.09 31.19
CA ILE A 71 3.54 15.44 31.08
C ILE A 71 3.70 13.94 30.85
N THR A 72 2.93 13.16 31.61
CA THR A 72 2.85 11.71 31.42
C THR A 72 1.61 11.36 30.63
N PHE A 73 1.79 10.71 29.49
CA PHE A 73 0.68 10.12 28.75
C PHE A 73 0.18 8.89 29.49
N ARG A 74 -1.09 8.90 29.87
CA ARG A 74 -1.80 7.66 30.17
C ARG A 74 -2.27 7.11 28.83
N ALA A 75 -1.63 6.05 28.34
CA ALA A 75 -2.22 5.28 27.25
C ALA A 75 -3.60 4.80 27.76
N PRO A 76 -4.72 5.24 27.17
CA PRO A 76 -6.01 4.72 27.57
C PRO A 76 -6.02 3.24 27.16
N GLY A 77 -5.97 2.35 28.14
CA GLY A 77 -6.16 0.90 28.01
C GLY A 77 -5.67 0.27 26.70
N GLY A 78 -4.37 -0.03 26.61
CA GLY A 78 -3.79 -0.89 25.58
C GLY A 78 -3.62 -0.24 24.19
N ASP A 79 -2.36 -0.05 23.78
CA ASP A 79 -1.85 0.02 22.38
C ASP A 79 -2.64 0.76 21.29
N THR A 80 -3.62 1.60 21.62
CA THR A 80 -4.51 2.22 20.63
C THR A 80 -4.26 3.71 20.52
N LEU A 81 -3.04 4.05 20.08
CA LEU A 81 -2.84 5.26 19.28
C LEU A 81 -3.51 5.08 17.90
N PRO A 82 -3.84 6.17 17.17
CA PRO A 82 -4.53 6.07 15.89
C PRO A 82 -3.85 5.06 14.96
N LYS A 83 -4.65 4.08 14.48
CA LYS A 83 -4.22 2.93 13.67
C LYS A 83 -3.72 3.29 12.27
N THR A 84 -3.88 4.54 11.84
CA THR A 84 -3.56 4.96 10.49
C THR A 84 -2.19 5.65 10.50
N PRO A 85 -1.13 4.98 10.01
CA PRO A 85 0.16 5.63 9.85
C PRO A 85 0.04 6.80 8.86
N ALA A 86 0.85 7.83 9.06
CA ALA A 86 0.96 8.92 8.10
C ALA A 86 1.95 8.51 7.01
N VAL A 87 1.56 8.63 5.75
CA VAL A 87 2.42 8.30 4.60
C VAL A 87 2.85 9.60 3.94
N SER A 88 4.15 9.76 3.76
CA SER A 88 4.72 10.89 3.02
C SER A 88 4.34 10.78 1.53
N PRO A 89 3.77 11.82 0.91
CA PRO A 89 3.40 11.79 -0.50
C PRO A 89 4.62 11.81 -1.43
N ASP A 90 5.78 12.28 -0.94
CA ASP A 90 6.96 12.52 -1.76
C ASP A 90 7.78 11.24 -1.96
N ASP A 91 8.04 10.51 -0.86
CA ASP A 91 8.92 9.33 -0.83
C ASP A 91 8.23 8.06 -0.32
N GLY A 92 6.97 8.16 0.12
CA GLY A 92 6.21 7.04 0.67
C GLY A 92 6.62 6.64 2.10
N THR A 93 7.50 7.40 2.76
CA THR A 93 7.93 7.12 4.14
C THR A 93 6.72 7.02 5.07
N ILE A 94 6.69 5.95 5.86
CA ILE A 94 5.58 5.59 6.74
C ILE A 94 5.93 6.02 8.16
N TRP A 95 5.17 6.97 8.70
CA TRP A 95 5.31 7.45 10.06
C TRP A 95 4.29 6.80 10.98
N SER A 96 4.78 6.13 12.01
CA SER A 96 3.97 5.56 13.09
C SER A 96 4.31 6.20 14.42
N CYS A 97 3.32 6.34 15.30
CA CYS A 97 3.49 6.88 16.64
C CYS A 97 3.14 5.82 17.67
N ARG A 98 4.01 5.64 18.67
CA ARG A 98 3.81 4.76 19.83
C ARG A 98 3.90 5.57 21.12
N ALA A 99 2.93 5.40 22.02
CA ALA A 99 2.97 6.04 23.32
C ALA A 99 3.91 5.26 24.24
N GLN A 100 4.75 5.96 24.97
CA GLN A 100 5.58 5.42 26.03
C GLN A 100 5.30 6.18 27.34
N PRO A 101 5.64 5.63 28.52
CA PRO A 101 5.50 6.36 29.78
C PRO A 101 6.26 7.69 29.73
N GLY A 102 5.52 8.80 29.65
CA GLY A 102 6.09 10.15 29.63
C GLY A 102 6.77 10.58 28.33
N ALA A 103 6.52 9.87 27.22
CA ALA A 103 7.03 10.23 25.90
C ALA A 103 6.15 9.70 24.76
N LEU A 104 6.34 10.24 23.56
CA LEU A 104 5.87 9.66 22.30
C LEU A 104 7.08 9.21 21.50
N LEU A 105 7.07 7.97 21.05
CA LEU A 105 8.03 7.46 20.09
C LEU A 105 7.44 7.64 18.69
N LEU A 106 8.08 8.45 17.87
CA LEU A 106 7.73 8.62 16.46
C LEU A 106 8.77 7.85 15.63
N ILE A 107 8.29 6.92 14.80
CA ILE A 107 9.13 6.03 13.99
C ILE A 107 8.82 6.32 12.52
N GLY A 108 9.84 6.67 11.75
CA GLY A 108 9.75 6.82 10.30
C GLY A 108 10.39 5.62 9.65
N GLU A 109 9.60 4.81 8.97
CA GLU A 109 10.13 3.69 8.20
C GLU A 109 10.16 4.09 6.73
N PRO A 110 11.29 3.91 6.02
CA PRO A 110 11.33 4.20 4.60
C PRO A 110 10.28 3.36 3.88
N ALA A 111 9.71 3.90 2.81
CA ALA A 111 8.77 3.14 1.99
C ALA A 111 9.42 1.82 1.59
N PRO A 112 8.74 0.67 1.78
CA PRO A 112 9.30 -0.59 1.32
C PRO A 112 9.55 -0.46 -0.19
N GLU A 113 10.76 -0.83 -0.64
CA GLU A 113 11.06 -0.92 -2.07
C GLU A 113 10.07 -1.87 -2.73
N GLN A 114 9.13 -1.29 -3.47
CA GLN A 114 8.01 -2.00 -4.05
C GLN A 114 7.75 -1.49 -5.45
N LEU A 115 7.41 -2.43 -6.32
CA LEU A 115 6.89 -2.21 -7.65
C LEU A 115 5.39 -2.46 -7.60
N TYR A 116 4.64 -1.57 -8.24
CA TYR A 116 3.20 -1.62 -8.35
C TYR A 116 2.80 -1.78 -9.81
N VAL A 117 1.69 -2.47 -10.05
CA VAL A 117 1.01 -2.34 -11.35
C VAL A 117 0.13 -1.09 -11.26
N ASP A 118 0.56 -0.04 -11.97
CA ASP A 118 -0.13 1.24 -12.04
C ASP A 118 -1.31 1.16 -13.02
N ARG A 119 -1.08 0.50 -14.17
CA ARG A 119 -2.09 0.35 -15.21
C ARG A 119 -1.98 -0.99 -15.92
N LEU A 120 -3.12 -1.53 -16.31
CA LEU A 120 -3.22 -2.70 -17.18
C LEU A 120 -3.78 -2.30 -18.54
N THR A 121 -3.13 -2.73 -19.62
CA THR A 121 -3.67 -2.63 -20.98
C THR A 121 -3.85 -4.03 -21.53
N VAL A 122 -5.05 -4.33 -22.02
CA VAL A 122 -5.38 -5.66 -22.51
C VAL A 122 -5.40 -5.62 -24.04
N HIS A 123 -4.57 -6.46 -24.68
CA HIS A 123 -4.46 -6.61 -26.12
C HIS A 123 -4.84 -8.02 -26.54
N MET A 124 -5.06 -8.25 -27.83
CA MET A 124 -5.28 -9.60 -28.35
C MET A 124 -4.09 -10.50 -27.97
N GLY A 125 -4.39 -11.54 -27.19
CA GLY A 125 -3.46 -12.50 -26.62
C GLY A 125 -2.37 -12.02 -25.67
N SER A 126 -2.42 -10.77 -25.23
CA SER A 126 -1.47 -10.28 -24.23
C SER A 126 -2.04 -9.25 -23.28
N ILE A 127 -1.43 -9.15 -22.10
CA ILE A 127 -1.70 -8.12 -21.09
C ILE A 127 -0.40 -7.36 -20.89
N VAL A 128 -0.46 -6.03 -21.00
CA VAL A 128 0.65 -5.14 -20.71
C VAL A 128 0.44 -4.55 -19.33
N CYS A 129 1.39 -4.82 -18.44
CA CYS A 129 1.47 -4.25 -17.10
C CYS A 129 2.39 -3.04 -17.15
N HIS A 130 1.85 -1.85 -16.90
CA HIS A 130 2.61 -0.63 -16.66
C HIS A 130 3.00 -0.60 -15.19
N ILE A 131 4.29 -0.63 -14.94
CA ILE A 131 4.88 -0.76 -13.61
C ILE A 131 5.32 0.62 -13.13
N ARG A 132 5.01 0.92 -11.88
CA ARG A 132 5.52 2.09 -11.16
C ARG A 132 6.30 1.62 -9.94
N ALA A 133 7.50 2.15 -9.79
CA ALA A 133 8.35 1.89 -8.65
C ALA A 133 8.04 2.88 -7.51
N SER A 134 8.18 2.44 -6.26
CA SER A 134 8.26 3.36 -5.11
C SER A 134 9.50 4.24 -5.25
N ALA A 135 9.52 5.40 -4.59
CA ALA A 135 10.65 6.34 -4.64
C ALA A 135 11.98 5.71 -4.17
N THR A 136 11.91 4.62 -3.41
CA THR A 136 13.05 3.88 -2.88
C THR A 136 13.64 2.84 -3.83
N VAL A 137 12.93 2.47 -4.89
CA VAL A 137 13.42 1.51 -5.89
C VAL A 137 14.34 2.22 -6.87
N SER A 138 15.57 1.71 -7.00
CA SER A 138 16.51 2.17 -8.01
C SER A 138 16.17 1.63 -9.39
N ASP A 139 16.59 2.34 -10.43
CA ASP A 139 16.56 1.83 -11.80
C ASP A 139 17.42 0.56 -11.91
N GLY A 140 16.95 -0.39 -12.72
CA GLY A 140 17.59 -1.69 -12.80
C GLY A 140 16.71 -2.80 -13.35
N GLU A 141 17.26 -4.01 -13.35
CA GLU A 141 16.54 -5.21 -13.75
C GLU A 141 15.49 -5.60 -12.71
N ALA A 142 14.33 -5.99 -13.21
CA ALA A 142 13.25 -6.56 -12.43
C ALA A 142 12.56 -7.68 -13.21
N GLY A 143 11.64 -8.37 -12.56
CA GLY A 143 10.91 -9.48 -13.15
C GLY A 143 9.47 -9.49 -12.71
N LEU A 144 8.58 -9.84 -13.64
CA LEU A 144 7.22 -10.25 -13.33
C LEU A 144 7.19 -11.78 -13.29
N VAL A 145 6.82 -12.33 -12.13
CA VAL A 145 6.74 -13.77 -11.90
C VAL A 145 5.29 -14.19 -11.89
N LEU A 146 4.91 -15.04 -12.83
CA LEU A 146 3.60 -15.69 -12.86
C LEU A 146 3.74 -17.02 -12.14
N ARG A 147 3.02 -17.22 -11.04
CA ARG A 147 3.04 -18.47 -10.28
C ARG A 147 1.69 -19.17 -10.36
N LYS A 148 1.67 -20.43 -10.77
CA LYS A 148 0.43 -21.21 -10.83
C LYS A 148 -0.12 -21.43 -9.43
N ARG A 149 -1.41 -21.16 -9.22
CA ARG A 149 -2.05 -21.39 -7.93
C ARG A 149 -2.13 -22.88 -7.63
N LYS A 150 -1.77 -23.28 -6.39
CA LYS A 150 -1.72 -24.68 -5.92
C LYS A 150 -0.70 -25.57 -6.66
N ALA A 151 0.27 -24.98 -7.36
CA ALA A 151 1.35 -25.72 -8.02
C ALA A 151 2.67 -24.95 -7.95
N LYS A 152 3.78 -25.61 -8.30
CA LYS A 152 5.12 -25.01 -8.33
C LYS A 152 5.52 -24.44 -9.69
N ALA A 153 4.61 -24.42 -10.67
CA ALA A 153 4.92 -23.92 -12.00
C ALA A 153 5.04 -22.39 -11.98
N GLU A 154 6.10 -21.87 -12.61
CA GLU A 154 6.40 -20.44 -12.68
C GLU A 154 6.82 -20.04 -14.10
N VAL A 155 6.45 -18.82 -14.49
CA VAL A 155 6.94 -18.15 -15.70
C VAL A 155 7.50 -16.80 -15.28
N ARG A 156 8.76 -16.52 -15.65
CA ARG A 156 9.43 -15.24 -15.38
C ARG A 156 9.44 -14.40 -16.64
N ILE A 157 9.06 -13.14 -16.52
CA ILE A 157 9.07 -12.15 -17.59
C ILE A 157 10.00 -11.02 -17.15
N PRO A 158 11.20 -10.90 -17.74
CA PRO A 158 12.13 -9.83 -17.38
C PRO A 158 11.55 -8.47 -17.82
N LEU A 159 11.85 -7.43 -17.04
CA LEU A 159 11.54 -6.04 -17.35
C LEU A 159 12.63 -5.12 -16.81
N GLN A 160 12.75 -3.94 -17.41
CA GLN A 160 13.66 -2.90 -16.95
C GLN A 160 12.87 -1.80 -16.26
N ILE A 161 13.37 -1.33 -15.11
CA ILE A 161 12.92 -0.09 -14.48
C ILE A 161 13.83 1.06 -14.91
N THR A 162 13.22 2.14 -15.38
CA THR A 162 13.88 3.38 -15.80
C THR A 162 13.03 4.56 -15.38
N ASP A 163 13.63 5.52 -14.68
CA ASP A 163 12.96 6.67 -14.06
C ASP A 163 11.75 6.25 -13.22
N GLY A 164 11.91 5.15 -12.46
CA GLY A 164 10.85 4.59 -11.61
C GLY A 164 9.66 3.99 -12.37
N ARG A 165 9.80 3.70 -13.67
CA ARG A 165 8.74 3.09 -14.50
C ARG A 165 9.25 1.87 -15.25
N GLY A 166 8.36 0.93 -15.54
CA GLY A 166 8.67 -0.23 -16.38
C GLY A 166 7.45 -0.75 -17.13
N GLU A 167 7.68 -1.64 -18.09
CA GLU A 167 6.62 -2.34 -18.82
C GLU A 167 6.92 -3.84 -18.87
N ALA A 168 5.93 -4.66 -18.55
CA ALA A 168 6.00 -6.11 -18.76
C ALA A 168 4.81 -6.59 -19.61
N ARG A 169 5.09 -7.41 -20.62
CA ARG A 169 4.07 -8.00 -21.48
C ARG A 169 3.88 -9.48 -21.18
N ILE A 170 2.71 -9.81 -20.65
CA ILE A 170 2.27 -11.18 -20.40
C ILE A 170 1.57 -11.72 -21.63
N LYS A 171 2.16 -12.73 -22.28
CA LYS A 171 1.53 -13.45 -23.40
C LYS A 171 0.85 -14.72 -22.90
N GLY A 172 -0.37 -14.98 -23.35
CA GLY A 172 -1.08 -16.21 -22.98
C GLY A 172 -0.32 -17.48 -23.39
N GLU A 173 0.39 -17.43 -24.52
CA GLU A 173 1.22 -18.52 -25.04
C GLU A 173 2.34 -18.95 -24.09
N ASN A 174 2.98 -17.99 -23.40
CA ASN A 174 4.06 -18.30 -22.44
C ASN A 174 3.53 -19.12 -21.27
N ILE A 175 2.32 -18.82 -20.81
CA ILE A 175 1.69 -19.54 -19.69
C ILE A 175 1.24 -20.93 -20.14
N LEU A 176 0.69 -21.05 -21.36
CA LEU A 176 0.31 -22.35 -21.92
C LEU A 176 1.51 -23.28 -22.11
N ALA A 177 2.65 -22.76 -22.56
CA ALA A 177 3.86 -23.56 -22.75
C ALA A 177 4.32 -24.23 -21.43
N SER A 178 3.99 -23.61 -20.28
CA SER A 178 4.39 -24.07 -18.96
C SER A 178 3.29 -24.81 -18.18
N ASP A 179 2.11 -25.07 -18.76
CA ASP A 179 0.96 -25.62 -18.04
C ASP A 179 0.15 -26.66 -18.83
N VAL A 180 0.35 -27.94 -18.48
CA VAL A 180 -0.38 -29.07 -19.08
C VAL A 180 -1.90 -28.96 -18.91
N ALA A 181 -2.39 -28.48 -17.76
CA ALA A 181 -3.82 -28.34 -17.53
C ALA A 181 -4.42 -27.24 -18.41
N ALA A 182 -3.69 -26.12 -18.57
CA ALA A 182 -4.10 -25.05 -19.47
C ALA A 182 -4.08 -25.50 -20.95
N GLN A 183 -3.10 -26.32 -21.34
CA GLN A 183 -3.03 -26.94 -22.68
C GLN A 183 -4.24 -27.85 -22.92
N ALA A 184 -4.62 -28.66 -21.92
CA ALA A 184 -5.84 -29.49 -21.92
C ALA A 184 -7.13 -28.65 -22.01
N GLY A 185 -7.05 -27.35 -21.73
CA GLY A 185 -8.19 -26.42 -21.79
C GLY A 185 -8.93 -26.28 -20.46
N GLU A 186 -8.38 -26.83 -19.38
CA GLU A 186 -8.88 -26.61 -18.04
C GLU A 186 -8.73 -25.14 -17.65
N THR A 187 -9.59 -24.70 -16.73
CA THR A 187 -9.45 -23.36 -16.16
C THR A 187 -8.31 -23.36 -15.16
N VAL A 188 -7.30 -22.53 -15.39
CA VAL A 188 -6.18 -22.36 -14.47
C VAL A 188 -6.06 -20.91 -14.01
N VAL A 189 -5.52 -20.72 -12.80
CA VAL A 189 -5.30 -19.42 -12.19
C VAL A 189 -3.82 -19.25 -11.88
N TRP A 190 -3.28 -18.10 -12.25
CA TRP A 190 -1.89 -17.71 -12.04
C TRP A 190 -1.85 -16.43 -11.23
N ASP A 191 -1.11 -16.44 -10.13
CA ASP A 191 -0.83 -15.27 -9.33
C ASP A 191 0.29 -14.44 -9.98
N VAL A 192 0.15 -13.12 -9.98
CA VAL A 192 1.17 -12.20 -10.48
C VAL A 192 2.00 -11.68 -9.30
N LEU A 193 3.30 -11.83 -9.40
CA LEU A 193 4.30 -11.40 -8.42
C LEU A 193 5.33 -10.50 -9.11
N MET A 194 5.99 -9.65 -8.32
CA MET A 194 7.18 -8.88 -8.72
C MET A 194 8.41 -9.45 -8.04
N GLU A 195 9.51 -9.44 -8.77
CA GLU A 195 10.85 -9.78 -8.33
C GLU A 195 11.75 -8.60 -8.66
N HIS A 196 12.48 -8.09 -7.66
CA HIS A 196 13.40 -6.96 -7.80
C HIS A 196 14.42 -7.02 -6.66
N SER A 197 15.69 -6.74 -6.98
CA SER A 197 16.80 -6.59 -6.03
C SER A 197 16.94 -7.71 -4.99
N ALA A 198 17.30 -8.93 -5.44
CA ALA A 198 17.59 -10.11 -4.60
C ALA A 198 16.51 -10.50 -3.55
N ARG A 199 15.35 -9.85 -3.55
CA ARG A 199 14.23 -10.15 -2.67
C ARG A 199 13.41 -11.31 -3.23
N ASP A 200 12.82 -12.07 -2.32
CA ASP A 200 11.81 -13.06 -2.69
C ASP A 200 10.66 -12.41 -3.47
N PRO A 201 10.14 -13.08 -4.50
CA PRO A 201 9.01 -12.56 -5.26
C PRO A 201 7.80 -12.29 -4.36
N TYR A 202 7.19 -11.11 -4.49
CA TYR A 202 6.04 -10.70 -3.69
C TYR A 202 4.82 -10.42 -4.56
N ARG A 203 3.62 -10.66 -4.03
CA ARG A 203 2.37 -10.44 -4.76
C ARG A 203 2.15 -8.95 -5.03
N VAL A 204 1.76 -8.64 -6.26
CA VAL A 204 1.63 -7.24 -6.69
C VAL A 204 0.26 -6.69 -6.34
N ARG A 205 0.25 -5.51 -5.74
CA ARG A 205 -0.96 -4.74 -5.46
C ARG A 205 -1.20 -3.70 -6.54
N LEU A 206 -2.46 -3.26 -6.66
CA LEU A 206 -2.82 -2.06 -7.41
C LEU A 206 -2.17 -0.84 -6.72
N GLY A 207 -1.77 0.16 -7.50
CA GLY A 207 -1.23 1.43 -6.98
C GLY A 207 -2.14 2.05 -5.89
N LEU A 208 -1.50 2.72 -4.93
CA LEU A 208 -2.05 3.18 -3.63
C LEU A 208 -3.27 4.13 -3.66
N THR A 209 -3.79 4.55 -4.82
CA THR A 209 -4.75 5.66 -4.90
C THR A 209 -6.21 5.28 -5.18
N ASP A 210 -6.53 4.05 -5.60
CA ASP A 210 -7.76 3.86 -6.39
C ASP A 210 -8.85 2.94 -5.81
N ILE A 211 -8.83 2.57 -4.52
CA ILE A 211 -9.87 1.66 -3.99
C ILE A 211 -10.52 2.18 -2.70
N GLU A 212 -11.67 2.85 -2.85
CA GLU A 212 -12.64 3.09 -1.76
C GLU A 212 -13.44 1.81 -1.38
N ASP A 213 -13.51 0.78 -2.25
CA ASP A 213 -14.16 -0.52 -1.94
C ASP A 213 -13.48 -1.76 -2.59
N PRO A 214 -12.75 -2.59 -1.83
CA PRO A 214 -12.09 -3.81 -2.33
C PRO A 214 -13.06 -4.96 -2.67
N ARG A 215 -14.38 -4.83 -2.42
CA ARG A 215 -15.37 -5.90 -2.70
C ARG A 215 -15.82 -5.94 -4.17
N GLY A 216 -15.50 -4.92 -4.96
CA GLY A 216 -15.71 -4.93 -6.41
C GLY A 216 -14.58 -5.66 -7.13
N VAL A 217 -14.77 -6.95 -7.45
CA VAL A 217 -13.81 -7.71 -8.27
C VAL A 217 -13.72 -7.05 -9.66
N PHE A 218 -12.68 -6.24 -9.89
CA PHE A 218 -12.38 -5.69 -11.21
C PHE A 218 -11.89 -6.83 -12.12
N LYS A 219 -12.83 -7.51 -12.79
CA LYS A 219 -12.54 -8.45 -13.87
C LYS A 219 -12.41 -7.66 -15.15
N TYR A 220 -11.26 -7.75 -15.80
CA TYR A 220 -11.09 -7.17 -17.13
C TYR A 220 -11.74 -8.06 -18.18
N ALA A 221 -11.96 -7.51 -19.38
CA ALA A 221 -12.39 -8.28 -20.53
C ALA A 221 -11.39 -9.44 -20.77
N ALA A 222 -11.93 -10.62 -21.03
CA ALA A 222 -11.10 -11.74 -21.44
C ALA A 222 -10.65 -11.52 -22.88
N VAL A 223 -9.34 -11.59 -23.14
CA VAL A 223 -8.81 -11.49 -24.49
C VAL A 223 -8.55 -12.86 -25.08
N PRO A 224 -8.97 -13.09 -26.33
CA PRO A 224 -8.71 -14.34 -27.01
C PRO A 224 -7.25 -14.43 -27.43
N PHE A 225 -6.75 -15.66 -27.48
CA PHE A 225 -5.49 -16.04 -28.12
C PHE A 225 -5.59 -17.46 -28.67
N HIS A 226 -4.68 -17.82 -29.56
CA HIS A 226 -4.68 -19.13 -30.21
C HIS A 226 -3.47 -19.94 -29.76
N SER A 227 -3.67 -21.25 -29.61
CA SER A 227 -2.61 -22.24 -29.40
C SER A 227 -2.91 -23.42 -30.33
N GLY A 228 -2.17 -23.48 -31.44
CA GLY A 228 -2.56 -24.33 -32.58
C GLY A 228 -3.96 -23.94 -33.09
N SER A 229 -4.83 -24.94 -33.28
CA SER A 229 -6.22 -24.75 -33.70
C SER A 229 -7.17 -24.32 -32.57
N ARG A 230 -6.72 -24.30 -31.31
CA ARG A 230 -7.59 -24.07 -30.16
C ARG A 230 -7.61 -22.61 -29.76
N ARG A 231 -8.82 -22.03 -29.69
CA ARG A 231 -9.04 -20.71 -29.10
C ARG A 231 -9.02 -20.79 -27.56
N ARG A 232 -8.28 -19.88 -26.94
CA ARG A 232 -8.13 -19.74 -25.49
C ARG A 232 -8.42 -18.30 -25.09
N PHE A 233 -8.68 -18.09 -23.81
CA PHE A 233 -8.97 -16.77 -23.26
C PHE A 233 -8.08 -16.48 -22.05
N LEU A 234 -7.49 -15.29 -22.05
CA LEU A 234 -6.66 -14.77 -20.96
C LEU A 234 -7.39 -13.59 -20.33
N ARG A 235 -7.57 -13.60 -19.01
CA ARG A 235 -8.30 -12.56 -18.27
C ARG A 235 -7.50 -12.11 -17.03
N PRO A 236 -7.09 -10.83 -16.94
CA PRO A 236 -6.63 -10.28 -15.67
C PRO A 236 -7.80 -9.99 -14.74
N TYR A 237 -7.57 -10.13 -13.44
CA TYR A 237 -8.50 -9.68 -12.42
C TYR A 237 -7.79 -9.43 -11.08
N TRP A 238 -8.37 -8.57 -10.26
CA TRP A 238 -7.93 -8.34 -8.88
C TRP A 238 -8.66 -9.28 -7.92
N THR A 239 -7.91 -9.93 -7.04
CA THR A 239 -8.46 -10.77 -5.97
C THR A 239 -9.08 -9.92 -4.86
N LEU A 240 -9.92 -10.52 -4.00
CA LEU A 240 -10.56 -9.82 -2.88
C LEU A 240 -9.57 -9.21 -1.87
N ASP A 241 -8.38 -9.80 -1.76
CA ASP A 241 -7.27 -9.32 -0.95
C ASP A 241 -6.38 -8.30 -1.69
N GLY A 242 -6.80 -7.84 -2.88
CA GLY A 242 -6.20 -6.71 -3.60
C GLY A 242 -4.95 -7.04 -4.43
N TYR A 243 -4.77 -8.29 -4.85
CA TYR A 243 -3.61 -8.70 -5.66
C TYR A 243 -4.00 -9.11 -7.07
N LEU A 244 -3.07 -8.91 -8.01
CA LEU A 244 -3.29 -9.25 -9.40
C LEU A 244 -3.19 -10.77 -9.64
N SER A 245 -4.18 -11.32 -10.34
CA SER A 245 -4.18 -12.69 -10.83
C SER A 245 -4.63 -12.74 -12.29
N LEU A 246 -4.29 -13.84 -12.96
CA LEU A 246 -4.69 -14.17 -14.31
C LEU A 246 -5.50 -15.45 -14.32
N GLU A 247 -6.59 -15.45 -15.08
CA GLU A 247 -7.39 -16.63 -15.39
C GLU A 247 -7.15 -17.00 -16.86
N ILE A 248 -6.82 -18.27 -17.11
CA ILE A 248 -6.79 -18.85 -18.46
C ILE A 248 -7.92 -19.86 -18.57
N LYS A 249 -8.70 -19.74 -19.66
CA LYS A 249 -9.81 -20.65 -19.96
C LYS A 249 -9.68 -21.21 -21.36
N GLY A 250 -9.97 -22.52 -21.49
CA GLY A 250 -10.27 -23.13 -22.76
C GLY A 250 -11.52 -22.50 -23.37
N GLY A 251 -11.45 -22.04 -24.62
CA GLY A 251 -12.66 -21.88 -25.42
C GLY A 251 -13.23 -23.27 -25.69
N ARG A 252 -14.53 -23.45 -25.46
CA ARG A 252 -15.23 -24.57 -26.09
C ARG A 252 -15.17 -24.33 -27.59
N HIS A 253 -14.75 -25.33 -28.36
CA HIS A 253 -15.02 -25.35 -29.79
C HIS A 253 -16.54 -25.27 -29.90
N THR A 254 -17.10 -24.15 -30.38
CA THR A 254 -18.36 -24.26 -31.09
C THR A 254 -18.00 -25.07 -32.33
N ASP A 255 -18.47 -26.32 -32.37
CA ASP A 255 -18.47 -27.07 -33.61
C ASP A 255 -19.14 -26.19 -34.65
N VAL A 256 -18.36 -25.72 -35.61
CA VAL A 256 -18.90 -25.14 -36.83
C VAL A 256 -19.53 -26.33 -37.53
N GLN A 257 -20.84 -26.48 -37.35
CA GLN A 257 -21.65 -27.38 -38.14
C GLN A 257 -21.42 -26.99 -39.61
N PRO A 258 -20.87 -27.86 -40.47
CA PRO A 258 -20.78 -27.53 -41.89
C PRO A 258 -22.22 -27.39 -42.37
N GLU A 259 -22.61 -26.18 -42.78
CA GLU A 259 -23.85 -25.99 -43.53
C GLU A 259 -23.74 -26.92 -44.75
N GLY A 260 -24.56 -27.97 -44.73
CA GLY A 260 -24.69 -28.89 -45.82
C GLY A 260 -25.09 -28.11 -47.07
N THR A 261 -24.31 -28.27 -48.13
CA THR A 261 -24.74 -27.95 -49.48
C THR A 261 -25.95 -28.82 -49.81
N GLY A 262 -27.15 -28.27 -49.62
CA GLY A 262 -28.38 -28.81 -50.16
C GLY A 262 -28.38 -28.62 -51.68
N SER A 263 -28.44 -29.74 -52.39
CA SER A 263 -28.63 -29.84 -53.84
C SER A 263 -30.02 -29.40 -54.27
#